data_AF-A0AAW2YKW1-F1
#
_entry.id   AF-A0AAW2YKW1-F1
#
_cell.length_a   1.000
_cell.length_b   1.000
_cell.length_c   1.000
_cell.angle_alpha   90.00
_cell.angle_beta   90.00
_cell.angle_gamma   90.00
#
_symmetry.space_group_name_H-M   'P 1'
#
loop_
_entity.id
_entity.type
_entity.pdbx_description
1 polymer ?
#
loop_
_entity_poly.entity_id
_entity_poly.type
_entity_poly.pdbx_seq_one_letter_code
_entity_poly.pdbx_strand_id
1 'polypeptide(L)'
;MKLDTKDPNSFHISLDNIFENQELKNAFHSYLKKIHNEEHFLFLMQLEKYITYVGNVTRFKAAKKIVEEFLEAESPHEVNVSSDLREKVIARVPLHTEEKCPSDLFDDIRASVYLEMKQNCLSGFLSSTTFKEHIESNLKHNPEYLLTIGSLIQYDPNKPEVSDEDFEAQLKYFQDESLWEVMPSNTPYTKSITKKEDSRGYKNLRISYVVPFNREEMFNVMKCSPCSKEIDMTHNMERTYFGAFENGKYLNTKELIVVNYPFPLSNRCFTCVSSVRREKDGSIFFIAKSADLPNIPTNKKHVKGDLMQAQMYEDIGGGFCKYTFVVLYEMSGASPAVMTKILSASIRDDDHYNLVVKCGQERAEKGITTSEGPIAECLRYFDKFNKDKKL
;
A
#
# COMPACT_ATOMS: atom_id res chain seq x y z
N MET A 1 -14.13 -12.55 -2.21
CA MET A 1 -13.94 -12.65 -3.67
C MET A 1 -13.02 -13.84 -3.94
N LYS A 2 -13.38 -14.81 -4.81
CA LYS A 2 -12.39 -15.80 -5.26
C LYS A 2 -11.42 -15.04 -6.16
N LEU A 3 -10.22 -14.76 -5.64
CA LEU A 3 -9.14 -14.16 -6.41
C LEU A 3 -8.76 -15.15 -7.52
N ASP A 4 -9.08 -14.81 -8.75
CA ASP A 4 -8.66 -15.60 -9.91
C ASP A 4 -7.31 -15.07 -10.35
N THR A 5 -6.26 -15.88 -10.15
CA THR A 5 -4.89 -15.53 -10.54
C THR A 5 -4.72 -15.41 -12.05
N LYS A 6 -5.77 -15.72 -12.83
CA LYS A 6 -5.84 -15.55 -14.28
C LYS A 6 -6.70 -14.36 -14.72
N ASP A 7 -7.39 -13.69 -13.80
CA ASP A 7 -8.17 -12.49 -14.10
C ASP A 7 -7.29 -11.24 -13.95
N PRO A 8 -7.01 -10.48 -15.03
CA PRO A 8 -6.21 -9.26 -14.95
C PRO A 8 -6.78 -8.22 -13.98
N ASN A 9 -8.11 -8.21 -13.76
CA ASN A 9 -8.75 -7.29 -12.82
C ASN A 9 -8.48 -7.63 -11.35
N SER A 10 -7.95 -8.83 -11.08
CA SER A 10 -7.47 -9.22 -9.76
C SER A 10 -6.06 -8.67 -9.46
N PHE A 11 -5.47 -7.85 -10.35
CA PHE A 11 -4.12 -7.32 -10.22
C PHE A 11 -4.05 -5.81 -10.40
N HIS A 12 -3.27 -5.15 -9.55
CA HIS A 12 -2.87 -3.77 -9.62
C HIS A 12 -1.57 -3.76 -10.40
N ILE A 13 -1.65 -3.25 -11.62
CA ILE A 13 -0.51 -3.10 -12.51
C ILE A 13 -0.17 -1.63 -12.53
N SER A 14 0.92 -1.27 -11.86
CA SER A 14 1.42 0.08 -11.82
C SER A 14 2.23 0.41 -13.07
N LEU A 15 2.47 1.70 -13.30
CA LEU A 15 3.34 2.15 -14.38
C LEU A 15 4.79 1.68 -14.19
N ASP A 16 5.26 1.51 -12.94
CA ASP A 16 6.57 0.92 -12.65
C ASP A 16 6.64 -0.54 -13.11
N ASN A 17 5.61 -1.34 -12.84
CA ASN A 17 5.57 -2.73 -13.30
C ASN A 17 5.64 -2.84 -14.83
N ILE A 18 5.02 -1.90 -15.55
CA ILE A 18 5.10 -1.79 -17.00
C ILE A 18 6.55 -1.51 -17.43
N PHE A 19 7.24 -0.58 -16.78
CA PHE A 19 8.61 -0.22 -17.16
C PHE A 19 9.67 -1.27 -16.76
N GLU A 20 9.39 -2.10 -15.75
CA GLU A 20 10.29 -3.18 -15.32
C GLU A 20 10.15 -4.44 -16.19
N ASN A 21 8.95 -4.72 -16.72
CA ASN A 21 8.72 -5.87 -17.59
C ASN A 21 8.83 -5.48 -19.08
N GLN A 22 9.84 -6.01 -19.78
CA GLN A 22 10.14 -5.63 -21.16
C GLN A 22 8.98 -5.94 -22.14
N GLU A 23 8.27 -7.04 -21.95
CA GLU A 23 7.16 -7.43 -22.84
C GLU A 23 5.97 -6.50 -22.63
N LEU A 24 5.63 -6.21 -21.38
CA LEU A 24 4.56 -5.29 -21.02
C LEU A 24 4.89 -3.85 -21.42
N LYS A 25 6.15 -3.42 -21.29
CA LYS A 25 6.67 -2.15 -21.81
C LYS A 25 6.41 -2.02 -23.32
N ASN A 26 6.70 -3.07 -24.08
CA ASN A 26 6.49 -3.09 -25.53
C ASN A 26 4.99 -3.03 -25.91
N ALA A 27 4.14 -3.73 -25.16
CA ALA A 27 2.69 -3.67 -25.34
C ALA A 27 2.14 -2.27 -25.04
N PHE A 28 2.63 -1.64 -23.97
CA PHE A 28 2.26 -0.26 -23.62
C PHE A 28 2.71 0.74 -24.68
N HIS A 29 3.95 0.63 -25.18
CA HIS A 29 4.42 1.46 -26.29
C HIS A 29 3.56 1.31 -27.55
N SER A 30 3.19 0.07 -27.89
CA SER A 30 2.32 -0.21 -29.04
C SER A 30 0.93 0.40 -28.87
N TYR A 31 0.39 0.42 -27.65
CA TYR A 31 -0.85 1.11 -27.34
C TYR A 31 -0.71 2.64 -27.53
N LEU A 32 0.35 3.25 -26.98
CA LEU A 32 0.59 4.70 -27.10
C LEU A 32 0.73 5.16 -28.55
N LYS A 33 1.39 4.35 -29.40
CA LYS A 33 1.46 4.58 -30.84
C LYS A 33 0.09 4.62 -31.50
N LYS A 34 -0.81 3.69 -31.14
CA LYS A 34 -2.17 3.62 -31.71
C LYS A 34 -3.00 4.86 -31.37
N ILE A 35 -2.74 5.49 -30.21
CA ILE A 35 -3.44 6.70 -29.77
C ILE A 35 -2.66 7.99 -30.05
N HIS A 36 -1.56 7.91 -30.81
CA HIS A 36 -0.70 9.04 -31.15
C HIS A 36 -0.24 9.86 -29.92
N ASN A 37 0.20 9.17 -28.87
CA ASN A 37 0.65 9.78 -27.60
C ASN A 37 1.89 9.06 -27.04
N GLU A 38 2.90 8.85 -27.88
CA GLU A 38 4.12 8.09 -27.52
C GLU A 38 5.29 8.98 -27.05
N GLU A 39 5.17 10.29 -27.18
CA GLU A 39 6.24 11.29 -26.96
C GLU A 39 6.75 11.22 -25.53
N HIS A 40 5.84 11.18 -24.55
CA HIS A 40 6.17 11.01 -23.13
C HIS A 40 6.92 9.70 -22.85
N PHE A 41 6.51 8.61 -23.50
CA PHE A 41 7.17 7.31 -23.35
C PHE A 41 8.59 7.35 -23.93
N LEU A 42 8.74 7.86 -25.16
CA LEU A 42 10.03 7.97 -25.84
C LEU A 42 11.00 8.83 -25.03
N PHE A 43 10.52 9.94 -24.48
CA PHE A 43 11.30 10.81 -23.60
C PHE A 43 11.82 10.04 -22.37
N LEU A 44 10.95 9.33 -21.64
CA LEU A 44 11.36 8.54 -20.48
C LEU A 44 12.40 7.47 -20.84
N MET A 45 12.28 6.84 -22.02
CA MET A 45 13.27 5.86 -22.49
C MET A 45 14.64 6.48 -22.82
N GLN A 46 14.67 7.72 -23.30
CA GLN A 46 15.94 8.43 -23.48
C GLN A 46 16.54 8.85 -22.13
N LEU A 47 15.71 9.22 -21.16
CA LEU A 47 16.16 9.52 -19.79
C LEU A 47 16.74 8.28 -19.08
N GLU A 48 16.13 7.11 -19.23
CA GLU A 48 16.68 5.85 -18.71
C GLU A 48 18.10 5.59 -19.24
N LYS A 49 18.34 5.82 -20.54
CA LYS A 49 19.68 5.68 -21.11
C LYS A 49 20.63 6.74 -20.58
N TYR A 50 20.18 8.00 -20.52
CA TYR A 50 20.95 9.14 -20.05
C TYR A 50 21.57 8.92 -18.66
N ILE A 51 20.76 8.43 -17.70
CA ILE A 51 21.22 8.21 -16.32
C ILE A 51 22.25 7.08 -16.21
N THR A 52 22.28 6.14 -17.17
CA THR A 52 23.23 5.01 -17.16
C THR A 52 24.61 5.36 -17.74
N TYR A 53 24.75 6.49 -18.46
CA TYR A 53 26.03 6.86 -19.04
C TYR A 53 27.04 7.22 -17.95
N VAL A 54 28.16 6.51 -17.90
CA VAL A 54 29.27 6.80 -16.97
C VAL A 54 30.08 8.02 -17.40
N GLY A 55 30.27 8.22 -18.72
CA GLY A 55 31.10 9.30 -19.26
C GLY A 55 30.37 10.63 -19.41
N ASN A 56 30.95 11.71 -18.86
CA ASN A 56 30.38 13.06 -18.91
C ASN A 56 30.21 13.60 -20.35
N VAL A 57 31.14 13.32 -21.25
CA VAL A 57 31.06 13.73 -22.67
C VAL A 57 29.81 13.13 -23.34
N THR A 58 29.63 11.81 -23.21
CA THR A 58 28.49 11.10 -23.79
C THR A 58 27.18 11.57 -23.16
N ARG A 59 27.16 11.73 -21.83
CA ARG A 59 26.01 12.23 -21.09
C ARG A 59 25.63 13.65 -21.53
N PHE A 60 26.60 14.53 -21.71
CA PHE A 60 26.37 15.90 -22.16
C PHE A 60 25.79 15.97 -23.57
N LYS A 61 26.33 15.17 -24.51
CA LYS A 61 25.77 15.05 -25.86
C LYS A 61 24.34 14.51 -25.85
N ALA A 62 24.06 13.51 -25.00
CA ALA A 62 22.71 12.99 -24.81
C ALA A 62 21.77 14.05 -24.21
N ALA A 63 22.21 14.85 -23.24
CA ALA A 63 21.42 15.93 -22.66
C ALA A 63 20.99 16.96 -23.72
N LYS A 64 21.91 17.40 -24.58
CA LYS A 64 21.59 18.31 -25.68
C LYS A 64 20.56 17.71 -26.64
N LYS A 65 20.78 16.46 -27.05
CA LYS A 65 19.84 15.76 -27.92
C LYS A 65 18.45 15.61 -27.30
N ILE A 66 18.37 15.32 -26.00
CA ILE A 66 17.09 15.23 -25.28
C ILE A 66 16.37 16.59 -25.29
N VAL A 67 17.10 17.69 -25.10
CA VAL A 67 16.53 19.04 -25.17
C VAL A 67 16.01 19.32 -26.58
N GLU A 68 16.83 19.12 -27.61
CA GLU A 68 16.50 19.35 -29.02
C GLU A 68 15.28 18.52 -29.47
N GLU A 69 15.23 17.24 -29.09
CA GLU A 69 14.22 16.31 -29.58
C GLU A 69 12.90 16.39 -28.79
N PHE A 70 12.91 16.72 -27.50
CA PHE A 70 11.71 16.63 -26.67
C PHE A 70 11.29 17.94 -25.99
N LEU A 71 12.19 18.91 -25.82
CA LEU A 71 11.92 20.12 -25.03
C LEU A 71 11.91 21.42 -25.86
N GLU A 72 12.57 21.45 -27.01
CA GLU A 72 12.48 22.59 -27.92
C GLU A 72 11.06 22.74 -28.46
N ALA A 73 10.61 24.00 -28.56
CA ALA A 73 9.31 24.32 -29.10
C ALA A 73 9.23 23.88 -30.57
N GLU A 74 8.07 23.35 -30.96
CA GLU A 74 7.80 22.88 -32.33
C GLU A 74 8.57 21.61 -32.74
N SER A 75 9.25 20.94 -31.79
CA SER A 75 9.81 19.62 -32.08
C SER A 75 8.70 18.62 -32.40
N PRO A 76 8.88 17.72 -33.40
CA PRO A 76 7.90 16.68 -33.70
C PRO A 76 7.68 15.68 -32.55
N HIS A 77 8.58 15.64 -31.57
CA HIS A 77 8.47 14.80 -30.37
C HIS A 77 8.38 15.64 -29.07
N GLU A 78 7.96 16.90 -29.19
CA GLU A 78 7.79 17.79 -28.03
C GLU A 78 6.90 17.15 -26.95
N VAL A 79 7.43 17.06 -25.72
CA VAL A 79 6.63 16.57 -24.59
C VAL A 79 5.77 17.68 -24.00
N ASN A 80 4.51 17.36 -23.74
CA ASN A 80 3.61 18.28 -23.05
C ASN A 80 3.99 18.41 -21.57
N VAL A 81 4.61 19.54 -21.20
CA VAL A 81 4.99 19.94 -19.84
C VAL A 81 4.86 21.46 -19.68
N SER A 82 4.73 21.94 -18.42
CA SER A 82 4.64 23.37 -18.12
C SER A 82 5.85 24.15 -18.62
N SER A 83 5.62 25.35 -19.16
CA SER A 83 6.66 26.25 -19.68
C SER A 83 7.76 26.56 -18.67
N ASP A 84 7.40 26.86 -17.41
CA ASP A 84 8.37 27.15 -16.34
C ASP A 84 9.38 26.01 -16.13
N LEU A 85 8.88 24.77 -16.09
CA LEU A 85 9.71 23.59 -15.88
C LEU A 85 10.63 23.33 -17.08
N ARG A 86 10.10 23.53 -18.28
CA ARG A 86 10.81 23.38 -19.53
C ARG A 86 11.94 24.39 -19.65
N GLU A 87 11.65 25.68 -19.48
CA GLU A 87 12.62 26.77 -19.54
C GLU A 87 13.72 26.59 -18.50
N LYS A 88 13.37 26.15 -17.28
CA LYS A 88 14.35 25.85 -16.22
C LYS A 88 15.36 24.79 -16.65
N VAL A 89 14.92 23.71 -17.31
CA VAL A 89 15.82 22.64 -17.78
C VAL A 89 16.65 23.12 -18.97
N ILE A 90 16.02 23.77 -19.96
CA ILE A 90 16.69 24.31 -21.15
C ILE A 90 17.78 25.30 -20.73
N ALA A 91 17.54 26.17 -19.76
CA ALA A 91 18.52 27.13 -19.26
C ALA A 91 19.67 26.46 -18.48
N ARG A 92 19.44 25.29 -17.86
CA ARG A 92 20.43 24.58 -17.03
C ARG A 92 21.41 23.75 -17.87
N VAL A 93 20.98 23.19 -19.00
CA VAL A 93 21.83 22.32 -19.85
C VAL A 93 23.10 23.03 -20.35
N PRO A 94 23.06 24.29 -20.84
CA PRO A 94 24.24 25.02 -21.30
C PRO A 94 25.22 25.41 -20.19
N LEU A 95 24.80 25.39 -18.91
CA LEU A 95 25.67 25.69 -17.76
C LEU A 95 26.64 24.55 -17.43
N HIS A 96 26.52 23.42 -18.12
CA HIS A 96 27.35 22.24 -17.94
C HIS A 96 28.32 22.05 -19.11
N THR A 97 29.43 21.36 -18.87
CA THR A 97 30.46 21.10 -19.87
C THR A 97 30.60 19.61 -20.16
N GLU A 98 31.34 19.28 -21.21
CA GLU A 98 31.72 17.90 -21.50
C GLU A 98 32.52 17.23 -20.36
N GLU A 99 33.20 18.01 -19.51
CA GLU A 99 33.88 17.48 -18.33
C GLU A 99 32.94 17.29 -17.13
N LYS A 100 31.80 17.96 -17.08
CA LYS A 100 30.89 17.97 -15.92
C LYS A 100 29.42 18.12 -16.34
N CYS A 101 28.75 16.98 -16.55
CA CYS A 101 27.32 16.90 -16.79
C CYS A 101 26.68 16.05 -15.68
N PRO A 102 25.75 16.57 -14.86
CA PRO A 102 25.15 15.81 -13.77
C PRO A 102 24.13 14.80 -14.30
N SER A 103 23.84 13.71 -13.59
CA SER A 103 22.84 12.70 -14.00
C SER A 103 21.40 13.05 -13.59
N ASP A 104 21.22 14.05 -12.74
CA ASP A 104 19.93 14.48 -12.16
C ASP A 104 19.31 15.68 -12.90
N LEU A 105 19.85 16.06 -14.06
CA LEU A 105 19.48 17.27 -14.81
C LEU A 105 17.98 17.35 -15.14
N PHE A 106 17.37 16.18 -15.37
CA PHE A 106 15.99 16.03 -15.84
C PHE A 106 15.04 15.50 -14.76
N ASP A 107 15.43 15.44 -13.48
CA ASP A 107 14.61 14.79 -12.44
C ASP A 107 13.22 15.41 -12.27
N ASP A 108 13.15 16.74 -12.27
CA ASP A 108 11.88 17.47 -12.11
C ASP A 108 10.93 17.18 -13.29
N ILE A 109 11.43 17.23 -14.52
CA ILE A 109 10.64 17.01 -15.73
C ILE A 109 10.27 15.53 -15.92
N ARG A 110 11.18 14.61 -15.57
CA ARG A 110 10.91 13.17 -15.52
C ARG A 110 9.74 12.86 -14.61
N ALA A 111 9.72 13.45 -13.41
CA ALA A 111 8.65 13.24 -12.44
C ALA A 111 7.30 13.79 -12.95
N SER A 112 7.31 14.93 -13.65
CA SER A 112 6.10 15.51 -14.26
C SER A 112 5.54 14.62 -15.37
N VAL A 113 6.39 14.20 -16.31
CA VAL A 113 5.99 13.34 -17.44
C VAL A 113 5.51 11.97 -16.95
N TYR A 114 6.20 11.39 -15.97
CA TYR A 114 5.78 10.12 -15.38
C TYR A 114 4.38 10.21 -14.74
N LEU A 115 4.10 11.30 -14.02
CA LEU A 115 2.80 11.52 -13.40
C LEU A 115 1.69 11.67 -14.45
N GLU A 116 1.95 12.42 -15.51
CA GLU A 116 1.03 12.62 -16.64
C GLU A 116 0.66 11.28 -17.29
N MET A 117 1.66 10.44 -17.59
CA MET A 117 1.42 9.10 -18.13
C MET A 117 0.62 8.21 -17.17
N LYS A 118 0.92 8.28 -15.87
CA LYS A 118 0.20 7.51 -14.85
C LYS A 118 -1.27 7.92 -14.75
N GLN A 119 -1.56 9.21 -14.84
CA GLN A 119 -2.92 9.74 -14.73
C GLN A 119 -3.74 9.53 -16.01
N ASN A 120 -3.13 9.75 -17.18
CA ASN A 120 -3.87 9.86 -18.44
C ASN A 120 -3.74 8.64 -19.36
N CYS A 121 -2.66 7.85 -19.24
CA CYS A 121 -2.40 6.75 -20.17
C CYS A 121 -2.59 5.37 -19.56
N LEU A 122 -2.29 5.19 -18.26
CA LEU A 122 -2.30 3.88 -17.61
C LEU A 122 -3.68 3.21 -17.63
N SER A 123 -4.72 3.93 -17.19
CA SER A 123 -6.09 3.41 -17.15
C SER A 123 -6.63 3.04 -18.55
N GLY A 124 -6.32 3.88 -19.54
CA GLY A 124 -6.65 3.62 -20.95
C GLY A 124 -5.94 2.37 -21.48
N PHE A 125 -4.67 2.20 -21.15
CA PHE A 125 -3.92 1.00 -21.53
C PHE A 125 -4.52 -0.27 -20.91
N LEU A 126 -4.73 -0.30 -19.59
CA LEU A 126 -5.25 -1.47 -18.88
C LEU A 126 -6.66 -1.88 -19.35
N SER A 127 -7.46 -0.94 -19.87
CA SER A 127 -8.78 -1.22 -20.46
C SER A 127 -8.74 -1.57 -21.96
N SER A 128 -7.61 -1.34 -22.63
CA SER A 128 -7.45 -1.50 -24.08
C SER A 128 -7.47 -2.96 -24.54
N THR A 129 -7.80 -3.16 -25.82
CA THR A 129 -7.66 -4.48 -26.48
C THR A 129 -6.20 -4.93 -26.54
N THR A 130 -5.26 -4.00 -26.74
CA THR A 130 -3.81 -4.29 -26.74
C THR A 130 -3.37 -4.97 -25.44
N PHE A 131 -3.81 -4.48 -24.29
CA PHE A 131 -3.48 -5.09 -23.00
C PHE A 131 -4.16 -6.46 -22.83
N LYS A 132 -5.46 -6.57 -23.14
CA LYS A 132 -6.19 -7.85 -23.02
C LYS A 132 -5.57 -8.96 -23.87
N GLU A 133 -5.28 -8.68 -25.13
CA GLU A 133 -4.63 -9.61 -26.05
C GLU A 133 -3.23 -10.01 -25.56
N HIS A 134 -2.46 -9.06 -25.02
CA HIS A 134 -1.15 -9.32 -24.44
C HIS A 134 -1.22 -10.27 -23.25
N ILE A 135 -2.17 -10.04 -22.33
CA ILE A 135 -2.34 -10.93 -21.17
C ILE A 135 -2.82 -12.30 -21.60
N GLU A 136 -3.82 -12.40 -22.47
CA GLU A 136 -4.33 -13.68 -22.98
C GLU A 136 -3.23 -14.50 -23.66
N SER A 137 -2.37 -13.85 -24.44
CA SER A 137 -1.23 -14.52 -25.08
C SER A 137 -0.24 -15.06 -24.06
N ASN A 138 0.14 -14.27 -23.06
CA ASN A 138 1.13 -14.67 -22.07
C ASN A 138 0.59 -15.72 -21.09
N LEU A 139 -0.68 -15.64 -20.67
CA LEU A 139 -1.30 -16.64 -19.80
C LEU A 139 -1.40 -18.03 -20.44
N LYS A 140 -1.45 -18.13 -21.78
CA LYS A 140 -1.39 -19.41 -22.50
C LYS A 140 -0.05 -20.13 -22.30
N HIS A 141 1.04 -19.38 -22.15
CA HIS A 141 2.40 -19.90 -22.04
C HIS A 141 2.89 -19.97 -20.60
N ASN A 142 2.48 -19.01 -19.77
CA ASN A 142 2.82 -18.91 -18.36
C ASN A 142 1.55 -18.57 -17.55
N PRO A 143 0.90 -19.57 -16.93
CA PRO A 143 -0.28 -19.36 -16.09
C PRO A 143 -0.07 -18.43 -14.89
N GLU A 144 1.19 -18.15 -14.52
CA GLU A 144 1.57 -17.25 -13.42
C GLU A 144 1.99 -15.86 -13.92
N TYR A 145 1.83 -15.56 -15.22
CA TYR A 145 2.33 -14.31 -15.81
C TYR A 145 1.88 -13.06 -15.07
N LEU A 146 0.61 -13.00 -14.62
CA LEU A 146 0.07 -11.84 -13.91
C LEU A 146 0.80 -11.54 -12.59
N LEU A 147 1.36 -12.57 -11.92
CA LEU A 147 2.20 -12.40 -10.74
C LEU A 147 3.56 -11.78 -11.05
N THR A 148 4.00 -11.85 -12.30
CA THR A 148 5.27 -11.28 -12.74
C THR A 148 5.15 -9.80 -13.13
N ILE A 149 3.92 -9.29 -13.28
CA ILE A 149 3.65 -7.94 -13.80
C ILE A 149 2.71 -7.09 -12.96
N GLY A 150 2.23 -7.60 -11.83
CA GLY A 150 1.29 -6.87 -10.99
C GLY A 150 1.16 -7.42 -9.58
N SER A 151 0.61 -6.58 -8.73
CA SER A 151 0.30 -6.83 -7.33
C SER A 151 -1.13 -7.36 -7.22
N LEU A 152 -1.39 -8.46 -6.51
CA LEU A 152 -2.75 -8.99 -6.44
C LEU A 152 -3.64 -8.05 -5.62
N ILE A 153 -4.69 -7.52 -6.23
CA ILE A 153 -5.66 -6.63 -5.60
C ILE A 153 -6.49 -7.42 -4.58
N GLN A 154 -6.33 -7.11 -3.29
CA GLN A 154 -7.13 -7.71 -2.22
C GLN A 154 -8.43 -6.94 -1.90
N TYR A 155 -8.65 -5.80 -2.55
CA TYR A 155 -9.76 -4.87 -2.31
C TYR A 155 -10.11 -4.14 -3.60
N ASP A 156 -11.38 -3.88 -3.91
CA ASP A 156 -11.72 -3.09 -5.11
C ASP A 156 -11.22 -1.63 -4.96
N PRO A 157 -10.24 -1.16 -5.75
CA PRO A 157 -9.70 0.20 -5.63
C PRO A 157 -10.75 1.27 -5.98
N ASN A 158 -11.82 0.90 -6.69
CA ASN A 158 -12.94 1.79 -6.99
C ASN A 158 -13.97 1.86 -5.85
N LYS A 159 -13.83 1.01 -4.82
CA LYS A 159 -14.66 0.98 -3.62
C LYS A 159 -13.78 1.18 -2.37
N PRO A 160 -13.25 2.40 -2.19
CA PRO A 160 -12.33 2.69 -1.10
C PRO A 160 -12.95 2.49 0.29
N GLU A 161 -14.28 2.55 0.40
CA GLU A 161 -15.03 2.31 1.63
C GLU A 161 -14.91 0.88 2.15
N VAL A 162 -14.84 0.71 3.48
CA VAL A 162 -15.06 -0.58 4.12
C VAL A 162 -16.56 -0.88 4.13
N SER A 163 -16.90 -2.09 3.69
CA SER A 163 -18.26 -2.59 3.47
C SER A 163 -18.58 -3.81 4.34
N ASP A 164 -19.84 -4.26 4.31
CA ASP A 164 -20.22 -5.53 4.96
C ASP A 164 -19.49 -6.72 4.34
N GLU A 165 -19.32 -6.72 3.02
CA GLU A 165 -18.61 -7.77 2.30
C GLU A 165 -17.15 -7.87 2.75
N ASP A 166 -16.48 -6.74 3.01
CA ASP A 166 -15.12 -6.72 3.54
C ASP A 166 -15.06 -7.36 4.92
N PHE A 167 -15.97 -6.97 5.82
CA PHE A 167 -16.03 -7.54 7.16
C PHE A 167 -16.32 -9.04 7.15
N GLU A 168 -17.31 -9.48 6.38
CA GLU A 168 -17.66 -10.90 6.28
C GLU A 168 -16.51 -11.73 5.68
N ALA A 169 -15.84 -11.22 4.65
CA ALA A 169 -14.71 -11.89 4.03
C ALA A 169 -13.54 -12.02 5.01
N GLN A 170 -13.18 -10.93 5.71
CA GLN A 170 -12.08 -10.96 6.67
C GLN A 170 -12.43 -11.80 7.89
N LEU A 171 -13.65 -11.74 8.41
CA LEU A 171 -14.08 -12.57 9.55
C LEU A 171 -13.95 -14.06 9.23
N LYS A 172 -14.43 -14.47 8.05
CA LYS A 172 -14.29 -15.85 7.57
C LYS A 172 -12.83 -16.28 7.47
N TYR A 173 -11.97 -15.43 6.93
CA TYR A 173 -10.53 -15.70 6.82
C TYR A 173 -9.87 -15.83 8.20
N PHE A 174 -10.28 -14.96 9.13
CA PHE A 174 -9.76 -14.89 10.49
C PHE A 174 -10.05 -16.16 11.31
N GLN A 175 -11.26 -16.71 11.14
CA GLN A 175 -11.79 -17.84 11.91
C GLN A 175 -11.49 -19.22 11.29
N ASP A 176 -11.01 -19.28 10.05
CA ASP A 176 -10.70 -20.55 9.38
C ASP A 176 -9.39 -21.15 9.89
N GLU A 177 -9.46 -21.89 11.01
CA GLU A 177 -8.33 -22.60 11.62
C GLU A 177 -7.63 -23.60 10.68
N SER A 178 -8.29 -24.02 9.59
CA SER A 178 -7.66 -24.92 8.62
C SER A 178 -6.53 -24.26 7.84
N LEU A 179 -6.54 -22.92 7.72
CA LEU A 179 -5.53 -22.14 6.99
C LEU A 179 -4.23 -21.98 7.76
N TRP A 180 -4.29 -22.06 9.10
CA TRP A 180 -3.22 -21.61 9.98
C TRP A 180 -2.40 -22.78 10.53
N GLU A 181 -1.09 -22.57 10.57
CA GLU A 181 -0.10 -23.42 11.25
C GLU A 181 0.45 -22.65 12.44
N VAL A 182 0.31 -23.20 13.63
CA VAL A 182 0.82 -22.57 14.86
C VAL A 182 2.34 -22.64 14.87
N MET A 183 2.98 -21.50 15.08
CA MET A 183 4.43 -21.41 15.25
C MET A 183 4.79 -21.59 16.74
N PRO A 184 6.01 -22.08 17.05
CA PRO A 184 6.52 -22.04 18.42
C PRO A 184 6.41 -20.61 18.97
N SER A 185 5.67 -20.45 20.05
CA SER A 185 5.41 -19.15 20.71
C SER A 185 5.35 -19.35 22.22
N ASN A 186 5.66 -18.27 22.95
CA ASN A 186 5.57 -18.25 24.40
C ASN A 186 4.22 -17.69 24.82
N THR A 187 3.67 -18.20 25.92
CA THR A 187 2.60 -17.48 26.63
C THR A 187 3.15 -16.11 27.04
N PRO A 188 2.40 -15.01 26.85
CA PRO A 188 0.93 -14.95 26.73
C PRO A 188 0.37 -14.75 25.31
N TYR A 189 1.10 -15.11 24.26
CA TYR A 189 0.63 -14.97 22.89
C TYR A 189 0.81 -16.24 22.04
N THR A 190 0.07 -16.31 20.94
CA THR A 190 0.16 -17.40 19.97
C THR A 190 0.39 -16.81 18.59
N LYS A 191 1.46 -17.28 17.93
CA LYS A 191 1.72 -16.95 16.52
C LYS A 191 1.25 -18.06 15.61
N SER A 192 0.68 -17.70 14.49
CA SER A 192 0.35 -18.65 13.42
C SER A 192 0.68 -18.03 12.06
N ILE A 193 1.06 -18.90 11.13
CA ILE A 193 1.35 -18.53 9.76
C ILE A 193 0.47 -19.37 8.82
N THR A 194 0.16 -18.89 7.62
CA THR A 194 -0.59 -19.73 6.69
C THR A 194 0.21 -20.97 6.26
N LYS A 195 -0.47 -22.12 6.19
CA LYS A 195 0.12 -23.39 5.73
C LYS A 195 0.65 -23.29 4.30
N LYS A 196 -0.12 -22.61 3.46
CA LYS A 196 0.20 -22.34 2.05
C LYS A 196 0.53 -20.87 1.87
N GLU A 197 1.38 -20.61 0.90
CA GLU A 197 1.51 -19.27 0.33
C GLU A 197 0.19 -18.88 -0.32
N ASP A 198 -0.15 -17.60 -0.23
CA ASP A 198 -1.20 -17.05 -1.05
C ASP A 198 -0.75 -16.95 -2.52
N SER A 199 -1.64 -16.51 -3.38
CA SER A 199 -1.33 -16.37 -4.81
C SER A 199 -0.12 -15.48 -5.09
N ARG A 200 0.29 -14.60 -4.18
CA ARG A 200 1.45 -13.71 -4.32
C ARG A 200 2.76 -14.37 -3.89
N GLY A 201 2.73 -15.62 -3.42
CA GLY A 201 3.89 -16.30 -2.84
C GLY A 201 4.19 -15.90 -1.40
N TYR A 202 3.27 -15.20 -0.72
CA TYR A 202 3.47 -14.76 0.68
C TYR A 202 2.75 -15.68 1.64
N LYS A 203 3.36 -15.90 2.80
CA LYS A 203 2.65 -16.46 3.94
C LYS A 203 2.15 -15.34 4.85
N ASN A 204 0.91 -15.48 5.31
CA ASN A 204 0.26 -14.46 6.13
C ASN A 204 0.43 -14.77 7.61
N LEU A 205 0.52 -13.71 8.42
CA LEU A 205 0.77 -13.80 9.85
C LEU A 205 -0.50 -13.49 10.64
N ARG A 206 -0.78 -14.33 11.64
CA ARG A 206 -1.81 -14.14 12.65
C ARG A 206 -1.17 -14.21 14.02
N ILE A 207 -1.44 -13.22 14.88
CA ILE A 207 -0.97 -13.23 16.26
C ILE A 207 -2.15 -12.97 17.19
N SER A 208 -2.26 -13.79 18.23
CA SER A 208 -3.27 -13.64 19.28
C SER A 208 -2.60 -13.41 20.62
N TYR A 209 -3.05 -12.41 21.37
CA TYR A 209 -2.60 -12.10 22.72
C TYR A 209 -3.77 -12.27 23.69
N VAL A 210 -3.47 -12.71 24.91
CA VAL A 210 -4.43 -12.69 26.02
C VAL A 210 -4.00 -11.64 27.02
N VAL A 211 -4.80 -10.59 27.19
CA VAL A 211 -4.49 -9.44 28.06
C VAL A 211 -5.44 -9.38 29.27
N PRO A 212 -4.98 -8.87 30.43
CA PRO A 212 -5.74 -8.89 31.69
C PRO A 212 -6.70 -7.70 31.83
N PHE A 213 -7.43 -7.35 30.77
CA PHE A 213 -8.51 -6.35 30.80
C PHE A 213 -9.52 -6.63 29.69
N ASN A 214 -10.72 -6.06 29.80
CA ASN A 214 -11.83 -6.33 28.89
C ASN A 214 -11.58 -5.80 27.46
N ARG A 215 -12.41 -6.25 26.51
CA ARG A 215 -12.30 -5.90 25.08
C ARG A 215 -12.40 -4.40 24.78
N GLU A 216 -13.21 -3.64 25.53
CA GLU A 216 -13.36 -2.20 25.32
C GLU A 216 -12.05 -1.50 25.67
N GLU A 217 -11.46 -1.88 26.80
CA GLU A 217 -10.18 -1.31 27.23
C GLU A 217 -9.04 -1.72 26.30
N MET A 218 -9.02 -2.97 25.83
CA MET A 218 -8.04 -3.40 24.84
C MET A 218 -8.18 -2.67 23.51
N PHE A 219 -9.41 -2.46 23.04
CA PHE A 219 -9.67 -1.64 21.86
C PHE A 219 -9.21 -0.19 22.06
N ASN A 220 -9.45 0.39 23.24
CA ASN A 220 -9.03 1.74 23.56
C ASN A 220 -7.51 1.89 23.61
N VAL A 221 -6.80 0.96 24.25
CA VAL A 221 -5.33 0.92 24.28
C VAL A 221 -4.77 0.89 22.85
N MET A 222 -5.30 0.00 22.01
CA MET A 222 -4.78 -0.22 20.66
C MET A 222 -5.14 0.89 19.65
N LYS A 223 -6.29 1.54 19.78
CA LYS A 223 -6.84 2.41 18.72
C LYS A 223 -7.25 3.80 19.16
N CYS A 224 -7.57 3.97 20.43
CA CYS A 224 -8.30 5.14 20.90
C CYS A 224 -7.65 5.85 22.09
N SER A 225 -6.33 5.75 22.19
CA SER A 225 -5.54 6.36 23.26
C SER A 225 -4.21 6.88 22.72
N PRO A 226 -3.56 7.84 23.39
CA PRO A 226 -2.22 8.29 23.01
C PRO A 226 -1.19 7.15 22.89
N CYS A 227 -1.40 6.06 23.66
CA CYS A 227 -0.58 4.86 23.65
C CYS A 227 -0.55 4.15 22.29
N SER A 228 -1.56 4.34 21.44
CA SER A 228 -1.59 3.70 20.11
C SER A 228 -0.40 4.11 19.25
N LYS A 229 0.12 5.35 19.42
CA LYS A 229 1.32 5.81 18.72
C LYS A 229 2.58 5.08 19.19
N GLU A 230 2.73 4.87 20.49
CA GLU A 230 3.86 4.11 21.05
C GLU A 230 3.79 2.64 20.61
N ILE A 231 2.59 2.07 20.56
CA ILE A 231 2.34 0.71 20.07
C ILE A 231 2.64 0.59 18.57
N ASP A 232 2.27 1.58 17.75
CA ASP A 232 2.63 1.60 16.33
C ASP A 232 4.18 1.66 16.17
N MET A 233 4.87 2.41 17.02
CA MET A 233 6.35 2.47 17.00
C MET A 233 7.03 1.12 17.32
N THR A 234 6.42 0.24 18.12
CA THR A 234 6.98 -1.12 18.34
C THR A 234 6.99 -1.96 17.06
N HIS A 235 6.22 -1.54 16.04
CA HIS A 235 6.16 -2.15 14.72
C HIS A 235 6.92 -1.36 13.66
N ASN A 236 7.76 -0.39 14.07
CA ASN A 236 8.40 0.60 13.20
C ASN A 236 7.39 1.34 12.31
N MET A 237 6.19 1.58 12.82
CA MET A 237 5.08 2.13 12.06
C MET A 237 4.70 3.52 12.58
N GLU A 238 4.35 4.40 11.66
CA GLU A 238 3.76 5.70 11.92
C GLU A 238 2.42 5.80 11.22
N ARG A 239 1.40 6.30 11.92
CA ARG A 239 0.04 6.42 11.41
C ARG A 239 -0.45 7.86 11.50
N THR A 240 -0.99 8.35 10.41
CA THR A 240 -1.57 9.71 10.31
C THR A 240 -2.98 9.63 9.74
N TYR A 241 -3.94 10.31 10.36
CA TYR A 241 -5.33 10.37 9.92
C TYR A 241 -5.62 11.68 9.16
N PHE A 242 -6.38 11.58 8.07
CA PHE A 242 -6.72 12.68 7.15
C PHE A 242 -8.23 12.96 7.10
N GLY A 243 -8.95 12.60 8.16
CA GLY A 243 -10.39 12.76 8.28
C GLY A 243 -11.16 11.46 8.03
N ALA A 244 -12.48 11.57 8.00
CA ALA A 244 -13.39 10.43 7.85
C ALA A 244 -14.56 10.77 6.90
N PHE A 245 -15.24 9.74 6.41
CA PHE A 245 -16.42 9.87 5.56
C PHE A 245 -17.43 8.77 5.87
N GLU A 246 -18.72 9.10 5.76
CA GLU A 246 -19.80 8.17 6.03
C GLU A 246 -20.06 7.26 4.82
N ASN A 247 -20.39 6.00 5.09
CA ASN A 247 -20.90 5.04 4.13
C ASN A 247 -21.93 4.13 4.81
N GLY A 248 -23.20 4.52 4.72
CA GLY A 248 -24.29 3.79 5.37
C GLY A 248 -24.09 3.69 6.88
N LYS A 249 -23.92 2.45 7.38
CA LYS A 249 -23.71 2.17 8.81
C LYS A 249 -22.27 2.32 9.28
N TYR A 250 -21.35 2.60 8.37
CA TYR A 250 -19.93 2.71 8.66
C TYR A 250 -19.46 4.15 8.52
N LEU A 251 -18.64 4.59 9.47
CA LEU A 251 -17.78 5.75 9.29
C LEU A 251 -16.38 5.23 8.94
N ASN A 252 -15.80 5.76 7.88
CA ASN A 252 -14.55 5.29 7.30
C ASN A 252 -13.48 6.35 7.48
N THR A 253 -12.37 6.03 8.15
CA THR A 253 -11.24 6.97 8.29
C THR A 253 -10.28 6.83 7.13
N LYS A 254 -9.68 7.94 6.70
CA LYS A 254 -8.61 7.99 5.72
C LYS A 254 -7.28 8.09 6.45
N GLU A 255 -6.34 7.21 6.16
CA GLU A 255 -5.07 7.16 6.88
C GLU A 255 -3.86 6.91 5.96
N LEU A 256 -2.72 7.45 6.37
CA LEU A 256 -1.40 7.12 5.84
C LEU A 256 -0.66 6.31 6.90
N ILE A 257 -0.19 5.13 6.52
CA ILE A 257 0.67 4.30 7.34
C ILE A 257 2.05 4.30 6.69
N VAL A 258 3.07 4.66 7.44
CA VAL A 258 4.48 4.56 7.02
C VAL A 258 5.14 3.49 7.86
N VAL A 259 5.76 2.52 7.20
CA VAL A 259 6.58 1.50 7.88
C VAL A 259 8.04 1.78 7.57
N ASN A 260 8.79 2.09 8.63
CA ASN A 260 10.20 2.40 8.59
C ASN A 260 11.02 1.11 8.54
N TYR A 261 11.90 1.00 7.55
CA TYR A 261 12.78 -0.15 7.40
C TYR A 261 14.25 0.23 7.55
N PRO A 262 15.08 -0.64 8.16
CA PRO A 262 16.51 -0.44 8.13
C PRO A 262 17.04 -0.61 6.71
N PHE A 263 18.05 0.19 6.38
CA PHE A 263 18.83 0.05 5.15
C PHE A 263 19.32 -1.41 4.98
N PRO A 264 19.27 -2.01 3.78
CA PRO A 264 19.10 -1.38 2.45
C PRO A 264 17.65 -1.20 1.99
N LEU A 265 16.66 -1.55 2.81
CA LEU A 265 15.27 -1.45 2.39
C LEU A 265 14.75 -0.02 2.50
N SER A 266 14.02 0.40 1.47
CA SER A 266 13.29 1.67 1.52
C SER A 266 12.08 1.54 2.43
N ASN A 267 11.70 2.65 3.06
CA ASN A 267 10.46 2.75 3.83
C ASN A 267 9.25 2.45 2.94
N ARG A 268 8.19 1.91 3.52
CA ARG A 268 6.93 1.64 2.82
C ARG A 268 5.87 2.63 3.25
N CYS A 269 4.97 2.95 2.34
CA CYS A 269 3.79 3.74 2.66
C CYS A 269 2.52 3.07 2.13
N PHE A 270 1.45 3.16 2.91
CA PHE A 270 0.14 2.60 2.62
C PHE A 270 -0.90 3.69 2.83
N THR A 271 -1.66 4.00 1.80
CA THR A 271 -2.86 4.83 1.91
C THR A 271 -4.03 3.89 2.15
N CYS A 272 -4.69 4.03 3.30
CA CYS A 272 -5.72 3.08 3.72
C CYS A 272 -7.02 3.78 4.09
N VAL A 273 -8.10 3.02 3.97
CA VAL A 273 -9.35 3.31 4.65
C VAL A 273 -9.57 2.26 5.73
N SER A 274 -10.00 2.71 6.90
CA SER A 274 -10.32 1.82 8.01
C SER A 274 -11.65 2.13 8.66
N SER A 275 -12.26 1.07 9.18
CA SER A 275 -13.54 1.11 9.87
C SER A 275 -13.57 0.03 10.94
N VAL A 276 -14.55 0.13 11.82
CA VAL A 276 -14.75 -0.79 12.94
C VAL A 276 -16.24 -1.05 13.11
N ARG A 277 -16.55 -2.26 13.57
CA ARG A 277 -17.90 -2.64 13.92
C ARG A 277 -17.94 -3.53 15.14
N ARG A 278 -19.13 -3.62 15.75
CA ARG A 278 -19.43 -4.54 16.82
C ARG A 278 -20.17 -5.76 16.27
N GLU A 279 -19.68 -6.93 16.57
CA GLU A 279 -20.32 -8.21 16.24
C GLU A 279 -21.45 -8.54 17.22
N LYS A 280 -22.31 -9.50 16.85
CA LYS A 280 -23.50 -9.87 17.65
C LYS A 280 -23.16 -10.43 19.03
N ASP A 281 -22.00 -11.06 19.18
CA ASP A 281 -21.47 -11.56 20.45
C ASP A 281 -20.84 -10.45 21.32
N GLY A 282 -20.82 -9.21 20.81
CA GLY A 282 -20.24 -8.05 21.45
C GLY A 282 -18.77 -7.81 21.11
N SER A 283 -18.10 -8.75 20.43
CA SER A 283 -16.73 -8.61 19.97
C SER A 283 -16.57 -7.38 19.07
N ILE A 284 -15.41 -6.73 19.12
CA ILE A 284 -15.12 -5.56 18.26
C ILE A 284 -14.23 -6.04 17.12
N PHE A 285 -14.59 -5.69 15.89
CA PHE A 285 -13.85 -6.06 14.70
C PHE A 285 -13.44 -4.82 13.91
N PHE A 286 -12.14 -4.64 13.73
CA PHE A 286 -11.52 -3.53 13.01
C PHE A 286 -10.90 -4.04 11.72
N ILE A 287 -11.06 -3.28 10.64
CA ILE A 287 -10.42 -3.53 9.34
C ILE A 287 -9.77 -2.26 8.85
N ALA A 288 -8.57 -2.39 8.30
CA ALA A 288 -7.95 -1.40 7.43
C ALA A 288 -7.59 -2.06 6.10
N LYS A 289 -7.94 -1.42 4.99
CA LYS A 289 -7.57 -1.85 3.65
C LYS A 289 -6.94 -0.71 2.88
N SER A 290 -5.97 -1.00 2.03
CA SER A 290 -5.43 0.00 1.10
C SER A 290 -6.57 0.56 0.24
N ALA A 291 -6.40 1.81 -0.17
CA ALA A 291 -7.34 2.53 -1.01
C ALA A 291 -6.58 3.61 -1.78
N ASP A 292 -7.05 3.95 -2.99
CA ASP A 292 -6.48 5.07 -3.72
C ASP A 292 -7.03 6.40 -3.19
N LEU A 293 -6.17 7.13 -2.49
CA LEU A 293 -6.53 8.38 -1.80
C LEU A 293 -5.61 9.49 -2.33
N PRO A 294 -5.91 10.07 -3.50
CA PRO A 294 -4.99 10.98 -4.22
C PRO A 294 -4.63 12.25 -3.44
N ASN A 295 -5.44 12.63 -2.45
CA ASN A 295 -5.22 13.81 -1.61
C ASN A 295 -4.32 13.54 -0.38
N ILE A 296 -3.87 12.30 -0.16
CA ILE A 296 -2.97 11.98 0.93
C ILE A 296 -1.52 12.15 0.46
N PRO A 297 -0.70 12.98 1.14
CA PRO A 297 0.67 13.25 0.70
C PRO A 297 1.57 12.03 0.96
N THR A 298 1.99 11.36 -0.11
CA THR A 298 2.98 10.27 -0.05
C THR A 298 4.39 10.77 -0.38
N ASN A 299 5.40 10.22 0.29
CA ASN A 299 6.81 10.51 -0.02
C ASN A 299 7.30 9.67 -1.20
N LYS A 300 7.83 10.30 -2.26
CA LYS A 300 8.35 9.62 -3.46
C LYS A 300 9.52 8.67 -3.17
N LYS A 301 10.21 8.81 -2.03
CA LYS A 301 11.26 7.88 -1.59
C LYS A 301 10.72 6.62 -0.91
N HIS A 302 9.44 6.62 -0.53
CA HIS A 302 8.80 5.44 0.06
C HIS A 302 8.22 4.58 -1.06
N VAL A 303 8.34 3.26 -0.89
CA VAL A 303 7.69 2.29 -1.77
C VAL A 303 6.22 2.23 -1.38
N LYS A 304 5.31 2.42 -2.34
CA LYS A 304 3.87 2.21 -2.09
C LYS A 304 3.63 0.70 -1.98
N GLY A 305 2.92 0.28 -0.93
CA GLY A 305 2.50 -1.10 -0.76
C GLY A 305 0.98 -1.23 -0.64
N ASP A 306 0.52 -2.48 -0.61
CA ASP A 306 -0.87 -2.83 -0.37
C ASP A 306 -1.02 -3.51 0.99
N LEU A 307 -2.03 -3.08 1.75
CA LEU A 307 -2.32 -3.54 3.09
C LEU A 307 -3.76 -4.06 3.16
N MET A 308 -3.94 -5.21 3.76
CA MET A 308 -5.20 -5.59 4.40
C MET A 308 -4.88 -6.04 5.82
N GLN A 309 -5.49 -5.37 6.79
CA GLN A 309 -5.31 -5.62 8.21
C GLN A 309 -6.68 -5.86 8.84
N ALA A 310 -6.77 -6.90 9.65
CA ALA A 310 -7.94 -7.20 10.45
C ALA A 310 -7.56 -7.43 11.90
N GLN A 311 -8.38 -6.94 12.83
CA GLN A 311 -8.15 -7.06 14.26
C GLN A 311 -9.46 -7.37 14.98
N MET A 312 -9.43 -8.40 15.84
CA MET A 312 -10.57 -8.84 16.62
C MET A 312 -10.27 -8.69 18.12
N TYR A 313 -11.25 -8.19 18.86
CA TYR A 313 -11.21 -8.01 20.30
C TYR A 313 -12.35 -8.80 20.95
N GLU A 314 -12.01 -9.93 21.54
CA GLU A 314 -12.95 -10.93 22.05
C GLU A 314 -12.89 -10.95 23.58
N ASP A 315 -14.04 -10.98 24.25
CA ASP A 315 -14.09 -11.26 25.68
C ASP A 315 -13.99 -12.78 25.89
N ILE A 316 -13.05 -13.22 26.72
CA ILE A 316 -12.84 -14.64 27.03
C ILE A 316 -13.21 -14.98 28.48
N GLY A 317 -13.86 -14.05 29.18
CA GLY A 317 -14.29 -14.20 30.57
C GLY A 317 -13.22 -13.80 31.59
N GLY A 318 -13.62 -13.66 32.85
CA GLY A 318 -12.72 -13.32 33.97
C GLY A 318 -12.09 -11.93 33.88
N GLY A 319 -12.61 -11.05 33.03
CA GLY A 319 -12.03 -9.73 32.77
C GLY A 319 -10.85 -9.76 31.78
N PHE A 320 -10.65 -10.85 31.06
CA PHE A 320 -9.59 -10.98 30.05
C PHE A 320 -10.14 -10.73 28.64
N CYS A 321 -9.28 -10.17 27.79
CA CYS A 321 -9.55 -10.02 26.36
C CYS A 321 -8.56 -10.86 25.57
N LYS A 322 -9.06 -11.57 24.56
CA LYS A 322 -8.23 -12.11 23.48
C LYS A 322 -8.24 -11.10 22.34
N TYR A 323 -7.08 -10.52 22.08
CA TYR A 323 -6.87 -9.63 20.94
C TYR A 323 -6.09 -10.40 19.87
N THR A 324 -6.69 -10.56 18.71
CA THR A 324 -6.03 -11.20 17.58
C THR A 324 -5.88 -10.18 16.46
N PHE A 325 -4.73 -10.18 15.80
CA PHE A 325 -4.53 -9.41 14.59
C PHE A 325 -3.99 -10.29 13.47
N VAL A 326 -4.45 -9.99 12.26
CA VAL A 326 -3.99 -10.58 11.01
C VAL A 326 -3.50 -9.45 10.14
N VAL A 327 -2.30 -9.60 9.57
CA VAL A 327 -1.83 -8.64 8.57
C VAL A 327 -1.43 -9.35 7.29
N LEU A 328 -1.99 -8.83 6.21
CA LEU A 328 -1.73 -9.17 4.84
C LEU A 328 -0.98 -7.98 4.24
N TYR A 329 0.34 -8.08 4.17
CA TYR A 329 1.16 -7.07 3.53
C TYR A 329 1.57 -7.54 2.14
N GLU A 330 1.38 -6.68 1.15
CA GLU A 330 2.24 -6.68 -0.02
C GLU A 330 3.15 -5.45 0.05
N MET A 331 4.46 -5.69 0.09
CA MET A 331 5.42 -4.64 0.43
C MET A 331 6.23 -4.09 -0.73
N SER A 332 5.94 -4.54 -1.96
CA SER A 332 6.53 -4.18 -3.26
C SER A 332 8.07 -4.01 -3.29
N GLY A 333 8.73 -4.49 -4.34
CA GLY A 333 10.19 -4.30 -4.51
C GLY A 333 11.10 -5.11 -3.57
N ALA A 334 10.60 -6.17 -2.91
CA ALA A 334 11.41 -7.16 -2.21
C ALA A 334 10.80 -8.55 -2.35
N SER A 335 11.61 -9.61 -2.33
CA SER A 335 11.09 -10.98 -2.52
C SER A 335 10.18 -11.42 -1.35
N PRO A 336 9.15 -12.25 -1.62
CA PRO A 336 8.22 -12.71 -0.59
C PRO A 336 8.91 -13.40 0.61
N ALA A 337 9.97 -14.16 0.35
CA ALA A 337 10.75 -14.84 1.39
C ALA A 337 11.46 -13.85 2.33
N VAL A 338 12.06 -12.78 1.79
CA VAL A 338 12.72 -11.74 2.57
C VAL A 338 11.69 -10.98 3.42
N MET A 339 10.55 -10.65 2.81
CA MET A 339 9.49 -9.91 3.50
C MET A 339 8.81 -10.71 4.61
N THR A 340 8.54 -12.00 4.39
CA THR A 340 7.97 -12.89 5.41
C THR A 340 8.91 -12.98 6.62
N LYS A 341 10.23 -13.12 6.38
CA LYS A 341 11.23 -13.16 7.45
C LYS A 341 11.26 -11.85 8.23
N ILE A 342 11.26 -10.71 7.53
CA ILE A 342 11.27 -9.39 8.16
C ILE A 342 10.01 -9.17 8.99
N LEU A 343 8.84 -9.48 8.45
CA LEU A 343 7.57 -9.35 9.18
C LEU A 343 7.58 -10.15 10.47
N SER A 344 7.99 -11.42 10.40
CA SER A 344 8.08 -12.29 11.57
C SER A 344 9.07 -11.80 12.64
N ALA A 345 10.14 -11.10 12.23
CA ALA A 345 11.19 -10.59 13.10
C ALA A 345 10.95 -9.15 13.59
N SER A 346 10.14 -8.37 12.87
CA SER A 346 9.85 -6.97 13.17
C SER A 346 8.89 -6.79 14.34
N ILE A 347 8.05 -7.80 14.60
CA ILE A 347 7.12 -7.78 15.72
C ILE A 347 7.85 -8.35 16.93
N ARG A 348 8.24 -7.44 17.84
CA ARG A 348 8.79 -7.79 19.15
C ARG A 348 7.63 -8.06 20.09
N ASP A 349 7.11 -9.28 20.09
CA ASP A 349 5.83 -9.57 20.76
C ASP A 349 5.88 -9.35 22.26
N ASP A 350 7.01 -9.63 22.91
CA ASP A 350 7.20 -9.37 24.33
C ASP A 350 7.13 -7.85 24.59
N ASP A 351 7.83 -7.03 23.79
CA ASP A 351 7.78 -5.57 23.91
C ASP A 351 6.37 -5.05 23.65
N HIS A 352 5.69 -5.58 22.62
CA HIS A 352 4.32 -5.23 22.28
C HIS A 352 3.35 -5.56 23.42
N TYR A 353 3.39 -6.81 23.91
CA TYR A 353 2.54 -7.28 24.99
C TYR A 353 2.76 -6.47 26.26
N ASN A 354 4.02 -6.30 26.67
CA ASN A 354 4.37 -5.56 27.87
C ASN A 354 3.93 -4.09 27.78
N LEU A 355 4.09 -3.46 26.62
CA LEU A 355 3.62 -2.10 26.39
C LEU A 355 2.10 -2.01 26.46
N VAL A 356 1.38 -2.90 25.77
CA VAL A 356 -0.09 -2.95 25.80
C VAL A 356 -0.61 -3.12 27.22
N VAL A 357 -0.02 -4.05 28.00
CA VAL A 357 -0.41 -4.29 29.39
C VAL A 357 -0.14 -3.06 30.26
N LYS A 358 1.06 -2.47 30.13
CA LYS A 358 1.43 -1.25 30.84
C LYS A 358 0.45 -0.11 30.54
N CYS A 359 0.10 0.10 29.27
CA CYS A 359 -0.83 1.14 28.87
C CYS A 359 -2.24 0.94 29.45
N GLY A 360 -2.75 -0.29 29.46
CA GLY A 360 -4.03 -0.61 30.09
C GLY A 360 -4.02 -0.38 31.60
N GLN A 361 -2.93 -0.76 32.28
CA GLN A 361 -2.75 -0.52 33.72
C GLN A 361 -2.71 0.97 34.05
N GLU A 362 -1.91 1.76 33.32
CA GLU A 362 -1.83 3.21 33.55
C GLU A 362 -3.16 3.91 33.32
N ARG A 363 -3.94 3.48 32.33
CA ARG A 363 -5.29 4.01 32.09
C ARG A 363 -6.24 3.68 33.23
N ALA A 364 -6.21 2.44 33.72
CA ALA A 364 -7.01 2.02 34.88
C ALA A 364 -6.63 2.80 36.15
N GLU A 365 -5.33 2.96 36.44
CA GLU A 365 -4.82 3.74 37.58
C GLU A 365 -5.26 5.21 37.54
N LYS A 366 -5.29 5.81 36.34
CA LYS A 366 -5.74 7.19 36.11
C LYS A 366 -7.26 7.33 36.00
N GLY A 367 -8.02 6.22 36.07
CA GLY A 367 -9.48 6.22 35.90
C GLY A 367 -9.94 6.66 34.50
N ILE A 368 -9.09 6.53 33.48
CA ILE A 368 -9.38 6.94 32.12
C ILE A 368 -10.25 5.86 31.46
N THR A 369 -11.52 6.19 31.24
CA THR A 369 -12.49 5.30 30.58
C THR A 369 -12.91 5.80 29.20
N THR A 370 -12.50 7.02 28.83
CA THR A 370 -12.84 7.63 27.56
C THR A 370 -12.02 7.04 26.41
N SER A 371 -12.66 6.98 25.24
CA SER A 371 -12.07 6.60 23.97
C SER A 371 -11.98 7.82 23.06
N GLU A 372 -10.78 8.15 22.61
CA GLU A 372 -10.50 9.33 21.82
C GLU A 372 -9.96 8.97 20.43
N GLY A 373 -10.10 9.88 19.48
CA GLY A 373 -9.53 9.73 18.14
C GLY A 373 -10.47 9.08 17.11
N PRO A 374 -10.02 9.02 15.84
CA PRO A 374 -10.90 8.76 14.70
C PRO A 374 -11.57 7.37 14.73
N ILE A 375 -10.85 6.35 15.19
CA ILE A 375 -11.38 4.97 15.24
C ILE A 375 -12.44 4.82 16.34
N ALA A 376 -12.32 5.56 17.45
CA ALA A 376 -13.37 5.60 18.48
C ALA A 376 -14.67 6.20 17.93
N GLU A 377 -14.55 7.25 17.11
CA GLU A 377 -15.68 7.87 16.43
C GLU A 377 -16.37 6.89 15.48
N CYS A 378 -15.61 6.06 14.77
CA CYS A 378 -16.17 5.03 13.92
C CYS A 378 -17.02 4.02 14.68
N LEU A 379 -16.55 3.52 15.82
CA LEU A 379 -17.31 2.57 16.64
C LEU A 379 -18.59 3.22 17.20
N ARG A 380 -18.48 4.47 17.69
CA ARG A 380 -19.65 5.23 18.18
C ARG A 380 -20.67 5.47 17.07
N TYR A 381 -20.22 5.78 15.85
CA TYR A 381 -21.09 5.96 14.70
C TYR A 381 -21.85 4.67 14.37
N PHE A 382 -21.14 3.54 14.32
CA PHE A 382 -21.75 2.23 14.06
C PHE A 382 -22.78 1.84 15.14
N ASP A 383 -22.42 1.95 16.41
CA ASP A 383 -23.29 1.62 17.54
C ASP A 383 -24.55 2.51 17.56
N LYS A 384 -24.40 3.80 17.26
CA LYS A 384 -25.53 4.73 17.13
C LYS A 384 -26.45 4.34 15.97
N PHE A 385 -25.89 4.05 14.80
CA PHE A 385 -26.68 3.67 13.62
C PHE A 385 -27.56 2.44 13.89
N ASN A 386 -27.00 1.40 14.53
CA ASN A 386 -27.75 0.18 14.84
C ASN A 386 -28.81 0.41 15.92
N LYS A 387 -28.50 1.22 16.94
CA LYS A 387 -29.47 1.61 17.97
C LYS A 387 -30.67 2.35 17.37
N ASP A 388 -30.43 3.29 16.47
CA ASP A 388 -31.49 4.10 15.85
C ASP A 388 -32.37 3.26 14.89
N LYS A 389 -31.82 2.18 14.31
CA LYS A 389 -32.56 1.28 13.41
C LYS A 389 -33.19 0.04 14.08
N LYS A 390 -33.05 -0.14 15.40
CA LYS A 390 -33.52 -1.33 16.15
C LYS A 390 -33.05 -2.67 15.55
N LEU A 391 -31.82 -2.72 15.05
CA LEU A 391 -31.21 -3.93 14.49
C LEU A 391 -30.46 -4.74 15.56
#